data_AF-A0A7V1JDQ7-F1
#
_entry.id   AF-A0A7V1JDQ7-F1
#
_cell.length_a   1.000
_cell.length_b   1.000
_cell.length_c   1.000
_cell.angle_alpha   90.00
_cell.angle_beta   90.00
_cell.angle_gamma   90.00
#
_symmetry.space_group_name_H-M   'P 1'
#
loop_
_entity.id
_entity.type
_entity.pdbx_description
1 polymer ?
#
loop_
_entity_poly.entity_id
_entity_poly.type
_entity_poly.pdbx_seq_one_letter_code
_entity_poly.pdbx_strand_id
1 'polypeptide(L)' 'MVLASTNKGNLILDPFTESSTTGLAAYLFGRKFIGMDKKYIDLSIKRFEGLVKDMRSKLATK' A
#
# COMPACT_ATOMS: atom_id res chain seq x y z
N MET A 1 2.52 -7.57 -11.23
CA MET A 1 2.33 -6.27 -11.91
C MET A 1 3.30 -5.20 -11.39
N VAL A 2 3.24 -4.80 -10.11
CA VAL A 2 4.09 -3.72 -9.55
C VAL A 2 5.58 -3.84 -9.90
N LEU A 3 6.22 -4.98 -9.64
CA LEU A 3 7.65 -5.16 -9.92
C LEU A 3 8.00 -5.29 -11.41
N ALA A 4 7.08 -5.86 -12.21
CA ALA A 4 7.29 -6.09 -13.63
C ALA A 4 7.10 -4.82 -14.47
N SER A 5 6.37 -3.82 -13.94
CA SER A 5 5.94 -2.65 -14.69
C SER A 5 6.41 -1.32 -14.07
N THR A 6 7.12 -1.33 -12.95
CA THR A 6 7.56 -0.10 -12.27
C THR A 6 8.95 -0.21 -11.66
N ASN A 7 9.69 0.89 -11.70
CA ASN A 7 10.96 1.04 -11.00
C ASN A 7 10.74 1.51 -9.55
N LYS A 8 11.74 1.28 -8.70
CA LYS A 8 11.73 1.76 -7.31
C LYS A 8 11.54 3.29 -7.30
N GLY A 9 10.72 3.78 -6.38
CA GLY A 9 10.40 5.21 -6.27
C GLY A 9 9.35 5.73 -7.25
N ASN A 10 8.89 4.95 -8.23
CA ASN A 10 7.78 5.36 -9.09
C ASN A 10 6.48 5.56 -8.29
N LEU A 11 5.63 6.44 -8.80
CA LEU A 11 4.27 6.65 -8.33
C LEU A 11 3.31 5.75 -9.11
N ILE A 12 2.49 4.99 -8.39
CA ILE A 12 1.46 4.13 -8.95
C ILE A 12 0.10 4.74 -8.62
N LEU A 13 -0.69 5.01 -9.66
CA LEU A 13 -2.07 5.48 -9.56
C LEU A 13 -3.01 4.33 -9.91
N ASP A 14 -3.91 3.99 -8.98
CA ASP A 14 -4.91 2.94 -9.16
C ASP A 14 -6.30 3.47 -8.79
N PRO A 15 -7.12 3.90 -9.77
CA PRO A 15 -8.44 4.47 -9.51
C PRO A 15 -9.53 3.43 -9.20
N PHE A 16 -9.16 2.15 -9.11
CA PHE A 16 -10.06 1.03 -8.77
C PHE A 16 -9.39 0.14 -7.73
N THR A 17 -8.87 0.75 -6.66
CA THR A 17 -7.96 0.04 -5.76
C THR A 17 -8.62 -1.07 -4.94
N GLU A 18 -9.95 -1.11 -4.87
CA GLU A 18 -10.74 -2.04 -4.04
C GLU A 18 -10.08 -2.24 -2.66
N SER A 19 -9.52 -3.42 -2.44
CA SER A 19 -8.94 -3.84 -1.17
C SER A 19 -7.46 -3.43 -0.97
N SER A 20 -6.94 -2.61 -1.89
CA SER A 20 -5.60 -1.99 -1.95
C SER A 20 -4.41 -2.95 -1.91
N THR A 21 -4.57 -4.15 -2.48
CA THR A 21 -3.47 -5.11 -2.64
C THR A 21 -2.32 -4.55 -3.48
N THR A 22 -2.64 -3.79 -4.55
CA THR A 22 -1.65 -3.06 -5.35
C THR A 22 -0.88 -2.04 -4.52
N GLY A 23 -1.58 -1.31 -3.63
CA GLY A 23 -1.00 -0.28 -2.78
C GLY A 23 -0.09 -0.84 -1.69
N LEU A 24 -0.48 -1.95 -1.06
CA LEU A 24 0.37 -2.68 -0.12
C LEU A 24 1.66 -3.15 -0.78
N ALA A 25 1.57 -3.77 -1.97
CA ALA A 25 2.74 -4.21 -2.70
C ALA A 25 3.64 -3.02 -3.10
N ALA A 26 3.05 -1.92 -3.59
CA ALA A 26 3.79 -0.71 -3.91
C ALA A 26 4.57 -0.18 -2.71
N TYR A 27 3.92 -0.08 -1.55
CA TYR A 27 4.54 0.37 -0.30
C TYR A 27 5.70 -0.55 0.13
N LEU A 28 5.46 -1.87 0.17
CA LEU A 28 6.47 -2.87 0.58
C LEU A 28 7.72 -2.84 -0.31
N PHE A 29 7.56 -2.57 -1.61
CA PHE A 29 8.66 -2.50 -2.56
C PHE A 29 9.22 -1.07 -2.73
N GLY A 30 8.82 -0.10 -1.91
CA GLY A 30 9.38 1.25 -1.94
C GLY A 30 8.95 2.08 -3.16
N ARG A 31 7.69 1.94 -3.58
CA ARG A 31 7.01 2.81 -4.55
C ARG A 31 6.00 3.69 -3.80
N LYS A 32 5.67 4.83 -4.39
CA LYS A 32 4.56 5.69 -3.92
C LYS A 32 3.26 5.19 -4.53
N PHE A 33 2.16 5.30 -3.80
CA PHE A 33 0.86 4.80 -4.25
C PHE A 33 -0.25 5.81 -3.96
N ILE A 34 -1.12 6.02 -4.95
CA ILE A 34 -2.39 6.75 -4.80
C ILE A 34 -3.49 5.82 -5.29
N GLY A 35 -4.35 5.39 -4.37
CA GLY A 35 -5.53 4.60 -4.67
C GLY A 35 -6.79 5.43 -4.53
N MET A 36 -7.75 5.26 -5.45
CA MET A 36 -9.10 5.80 -5.30
C MET A 36 -10.10 4.66 -5.42
N ASP A 37 -11.07 4.61 -4.52
CA ASP A 37 -12.22 3.71 -4.61
C ASP A 37 -13.38 4.29 -3.78
N LYS A 38 -14.59 4.29 -4.33
CA LYS A 38 -15.78 4.82 -3.65
C LYS A 38 -16.36 3.86 -2.59
N LYS A 39 -16.13 2.56 -2.70
CA LYS A 39 -16.79 1.53 -1.85
C LYS A 39 -15.90 0.99 -0.74
N TYR A 40 -14.58 1.04 -0.91
CA TYR A 40 -13.65 0.32 -0.03
C TYR A 40 -12.64 1.20 0.72
N ILE A 41 -12.83 2.53 0.71
CA ILE A 41 -11.88 3.48 1.31
C ILE A 41 -11.60 3.18 2.79
N ASP A 42 -12.63 2.90 3.59
CA ASP A 42 -12.50 2.64 5.03
C ASP A 42 -11.78 1.32 5.33
N LEU A 43 -12.05 0.28 4.53
CA LEU A 43 -11.38 -1.02 4.65
C LEU A 43 -9.90 -0.90 4.34
N SER A 44 -9.56 -0.15 3.28
CA SER A 44 -8.19 0.05 2.84
C SER A 44 -7.38 0.90 3.82
N ILE A 45 -7.99 1.91 4.45
CA ILE A 45 -7.38 2.68 5.55
C ILE A 45 -7.02 1.75 6.72
N LYS A 46 -7.97 0.95 7.22
CA LYS A 46 -7.74 0.03 8.35
C LYS A 46 -6.60 -0.97 8.09
N ARG A 47 -6.52 -1.50 6.87
CA ARG A 47 -5.44 -2.43 6.47
C ARG A 47 -4.08 -1.75 6.49
N PHE A 48 -3.99 -0.53 5.98
CA PHE A 48 -2.74 0.24 5.97
C PHE A 48 -2.28 0.59 7.39
N GLU A 49 -3.20 1.02 8.25
CA GLU A 49 -2.91 1.33 9.66
C GLU A 49 -2.40 0.09 10.42
N GLY A 50 -3.05 -1.06 10.22
CA GLY A 50 -2.61 -2.34 10.78
C GLY A 50 -1.19 -2.71 10.34
N LEU A 51 -0.90 -2.63 9.04
CA LEU A 51 0.43 -2.90 8.50
C LEU A 51 1.50 -1.99 9.11
N VAL A 52 1.23 -0.68 9.21
CA VAL A 52 2.16 0.30 9.79
C VAL A 52 2.40 0.02 11.27
N LYS A 53 1.35 -0.32 12.03
CA LYS A 53 1.45 -0.70 13.44
C LYS A 53 2.33 -1.94 13.63
N ASP A 54 2.14 -2.96 12.79
CA ASP A 54 2.93 -4.20 12.82
C ASP A 54 4.39 -4.01 12.42
N MET A 55 4.67 -3.12 11.46
CA MET A 55 6.06 -2.77 11.13
C MET A 55 6.72 -1.99 12.27
N ARG A 56 6.02 -1.03 12.89
CA ARG A 56 6.54 -0.25 14.02
C ARG A 56 6.82 -1.13 15.23
N SER A 57 5.93 -2.07 15.55
CA SER A 57 6.17 -3.00 16.66
C SER A 57 7.42 -3.84 16.42
N LYS A 58 7.59 -4.41 15.22
CA LYS A 58 8.79 -5.18 14.85
C LYS A 58 10.09 -4.38 14.85
N LEU A 59 10.02 -3.08 14.60
CA LEU A 59 11.15 -2.15 14.68
C LEU A 59 11.50 -1.77 16.13
N ALA A 60 10.52 -1.74 17.04
CA ALA A 60 10.72 -1.40 18.44
C ALA A 60 11.27 -2.57 19.28
N THR A 61 11.14 -3.81 18.82
CA THR A 61 11.67 -5.00 19.48
C THR A 61 13.10 -5.37 19.04
N LYS A 62 13.79 -4.50 18.28
CA LYS A 62 15.13 -4.71 17.76
C LYS A 62 16.06 -3.60 18.23
#